data_AF-A0AAD5TXU7-F1
#
_entry.id   AF-A0AAD5TXU7-F1
#
_cell.length_a   1.000
_cell.length_b   1.000
_cell.length_c   1.000
_cell.angle_alpha   90.00
_cell.angle_beta   90.00
_cell.angle_gamma   90.00
#
_symmetry.space_group_name_H-M   'P 1'
#
loop_
_entity.id
_entity.type
_entity.pdbx_description
1 polymer ?
#
loop_
_entity_poly.entity_id
_entity_poly.type
_entity_poly.pdbx_seq_one_letter_code
_entity_poly.pdbx_strand_id
1 'polypeptide(L)'
;MKYTFILLALLAVINAVTYNWEITYVNVNPAGTPRRAIGVNGVWPPPPLEVNLNDTLIVNVKNSLDVPTALHSHGLFQNGTSFFDGATGVTQ
;
A
#
# COMPACT_ATOMS: atom_id res chain seq x y z
N MET A 1 22.61 39.36 30.00
CA MET A 1 22.34 37.92 29.81
C MET A 1 21.33 37.77 28.70
N LYS A 2 21.74 37.31 27.52
CA LYS A 2 20.85 37.10 26.36
C LYS A 2 20.79 35.59 26.11
N TYR A 3 19.67 34.96 26.45
CA TYR A 3 19.43 33.55 26.14
C TYR A 3 18.88 33.47 24.71
N THR A 4 19.74 33.14 23.76
CA THR A 4 19.32 32.79 22.39
C THR A 4 18.89 31.33 22.40
N PHE A 5 17.58 31.08 22.40
CA PHE A 5 17.03 29.75 22.14
C PHE A 5 17.08 29.49 20.63
N ILE A 6 17.96 28.59 20.18
CA ILE A 6 17.91 28.03 18.82
C ILE A 6 16.90 26.89 18.86
N LEU A 7 15.70 27.14 18.35
CA LEU A 7 14.73 26.10 18.07
C LEU A 7 15.15 25.40 16.77
N LEU A 8 15.89 24.30 16.90
CA LEU A 8 16.18 23.42 15.77
C LEU A 8 14.89 22.63 15.48
N ALA A 9 14.06 23.14 14.58
CA ALA A 9 12.94 22.37 14.06
C ALA A 9 13.52 21.20 13.27
N LEU A 10 13.39 19.98 13.81
CA LEU A 10 13.62 18.76 13.06
C LEU A 10 12.59 18.75 11.92
N LEU A 11 13.03 19.04 10.70
CA LEU A 11 12.24 18.72 9.52
C LEU A 11 12.11 17.19 9.52
N ALA A 12 10.92 16.69 9.82
CA ALA A 12 10.62 15.28 9.58
C ALA A 12 10.93 15.01 8.10
N VAL A 13 11.89 14.12 7.85
CA VAL A 13 12.18 13.66 6.50
C VAL A 13 10.98 12.81 6.08
N ILE A 14 10.01 13.43 5.42
CA ILE A 14 8.91 12.72 4.79
C ILE A 14 9.49 12.08 3.53
N ASN A 15 9.74 10.78 3.60
CA ASN A 15 10.08 10.00 2.42
C ASN A 15 8.81 9.39 1.85
N ALA A 16 8.64 9.50 0.54
CA ALA A 16 7.53 8.88 -0.17
C ALA A 16 8.03 7.60 -0.85
N VAL A 17 7.50 6.45 -0.44
CA VAL A 17 7.81 5.16 -1.06
C VAL A 17 6.66 4.80 -1.98
N THR A 18 6.95 4.66 -3.28
CA THR A 18 5.93 4.46 -4.31
C THR A 18 6.01 3.06 -4.91
N TYR A 19 4.87 2.39 -5.00
CA TYR A 19 4.68 1.12 -5.68
C TYR A 19 3.63 1.27 -6.79
N ASN A 20 3.88 0.63 -7.92
CA ASN A 20 2.90 0.49 -9.00
C ASN A 20 2.45 -0.96 -9.07
N TRP A 21 1.15 -1.18 -8.85
CA TRP A 21 0.54 -2.50 -8.80
C TRP A 21 -0.45 -2.66 -9.95
N GLU A 22 -0.20 -3.64 -10.81
CA GLU A 22 -1.21 -4.17 -11.72
C GLU A 22 -1.80 -5.44 -11.12
N ILE A 23 -3.09 -5.37 -10.76
CA ILE A 23 -3.84 -6.51 -10.25
C ILE A 23 -4.36 -7.30 -11.45
N THR A 24 -3.98 -8.58 -11.53
CA THR A 24 -4.31 -9.45 -12.65
C THR A 24 -4.51 -10.89 -12.21
N TYR A 25 -5.08 -11.70 -13.10
CA TYR A 25 -5.12 -13.15 -12.93
C TYR A 25 -3.76 -13.78 -13.23
N VAL A 26 -3.39 -14.77 -12.42
CA VAL A 26 -2.18 -15.59 -12.62
C VAL A 26 -2.52 -17.07 -12.47
N ASN A 27 -1.81 -17.92 -13.20
CA ASN A 27 -1.90 -19.38 -13.06
C ASN A 27 -0.89 -19.84 -12.01
N VAL A 28 -1.36 -20.56 -11.00
CA VAL A 28 -0.53 -21.03 -9.87
C VAL A 28 -0.78 -22.50 -9.59
N ASN A 29 0.19 -23.16 -8.96
CA ASN A 29 0.05 -24.55 -8.53
C ASN A 29 0.70 -24.80 -7.15
N PRO A 30 0.24 -24.15 -6.07
CA PRO A 30 0.86 -24.27 -4.76
C PRO A 30 0.63 -25.61 -4.07
N ALA A 31 -0.39 -26.37 -4.48
CA ALA A 31 -0.82 -27.61 -3.83
C ALA A 31 -0.91 -28.80 -4.82
N GLY A 32 -0.19 -28.76 -5.94
CA GLY A 32 -0.15 -29.83 -6.94
C GLY A 32 -1.31 -29.85 -7.95
N THR A 33 -2.40 -29.10 -7.72
CA THR A 33 -3.46 -28.84 -8.73
C THR A 33 -3.39 -27.40 -9.26
N PRO A 34 -3.24 -27.17 -10.59
CA PRO A 34 -3.27 -25.84 -11.19
C PRO A 34 -4.59 -25.11 -10.97
N ARG A 35 -4.52 -23.82 -10.62
CA ARG A 35 -5.68 -22.94 -10.41
C ARG A 35 -5.35 -21.51 -10.82
N ARG A 36 -6.39 -20.72 -11.08
CA ARG A 36 -6.29 -19.28 -11.25
C ARG A 36 -6.32 -18.59 -9.87
N ALA A 37 -5.40 -17.67 -9.65
CA ALA A 37 -5.37 -16.78 -8.49
C ALA A 37 -5.34 -15.31 -8.95
N ILE A 38 -5.57 -14.38 -8.01
CA ILE A 38 -5.36 -12.95 -8.23
C ILE A 38 -3.98 -12.60 -7.69
N GLY A 39 -3.12 -12.06 -8.54
CA GLY A 39 -1.76 -11.64 -8.20
C GLY A 39 -1.52 -10.16 -8.46
N VAL A 40 -0.32 -9.70 -8.12
CA VAL A 40 0.15 -8.34 -8.39
C VAL A 40 1.39 -8.43 -9.26
N ASN A 41 1.41 -7.67 -10.36
CA ASN A 41 2.52 -7.63 -11.31
C ASN A 41 2.92 -9.03 -11.82
N GLY A 42 1.93 -9.90 -12.04
CA GLY A 42 2.14 -11.27 -12.52
C GLY A 42 2.66 -12.27 -11.47
N VAL A 43 2.79 -11.87 -10.20
CA VAL A 43 3.33 -12.71 -9.12
C VAL A 43 2.26 -13.06 -8.10
N TRP A 44 2.30 -14.29 -7.62
CA TRP A 44 1.52 -14.77 -6.48
C TRP A 44 2.37 -15.71 -5.61
N PRO A 45 2.41 -15.53 -4.28
CA PRO A 45 1.79 -14.42 -3.55
C PRO A 45 2.40 -13.05 -3.95
N PRO A 46 1.64 -11.94 -3.85
CA PRO A 46 2.18 -10.61 -4.10
C PRO A 46 3.44 -10.36 -3.24
N PRO A 47 4.48 -9.71 -3.78
CA PRO A 47 5.65 -9.35 -2.99
C PRO A 47 5.25 -8.38 -1.85
N PRO A 48 5.93 -8.45 -0.69
CA PRO A 48 5.66 -7.54 0.41
C PRO A 48 5.97 -6.09 0.01
N LEU A 49 5.23 -5.16 0.62
CA LEU A 49 5.58 -3.74 0.61
C LEU A 49 6.53 -3.49 1.78
N GLU A 50 7.69 -2.90 1.49
CA GLU A 50 8.70 -2.57 2.50
C GLU A 50 8.77 -1.05 2.64
N VAL A 51 8.42 -0.57 3.82
CA VAL A 51 8.43 0.85 4.18
C VAL A 51 9.01 1.01 5.58
N ASN A 52 9.58 2.17 5.86
CA ASN A 52 10.05 2.54 7.19
C ASN A 52 8.96 3.26 7.96
N LEU A 53 9.14 3.34 9.28
CA LEU A 53 8.31 4.19 10.12
C LEU A 53 8.37 5.64 9.62
N ASN A 54 7.19 6.26 9.50
CA ASN A 54 6.97 7.62 9.00
C ASN A 54 7.13 7.83 7.48
N ASP A 55 7.34 6.78 6.70
CA ASP A 55 7.23 6.88 5.24
C ASP A 55 5.77 7.14 4.83
N THR A 56 5.58 7.94 3.78
CA THR A 56 4.32 8.01 3.04
C THR A 56 4.32 6.92 1.98
N LEU A 57 3.47 5.91 2.17
CA LEU A 57 3.29 4.85 1.18
C LEU A 57 2.29 5.31 0.11
N ILE A 58 2.72 5.27 -1.15
CA ILE A 58 1.87 5.52 -2.32
C ILE A 58 1.78 4.23 -3.13
N VAL A 59 0.58 3.68 -3.27
CA VAL A 59 0.34 2.50 -4.12
C VAL A 59 -0.57 2.91 -5.27
N ASN A 60 -0.02 3.05 -6.47
CA ASN A 60 -0.80 3.28 -7.68
C ASN A 60 -1.32 1.95 -8.20
N VAL A 61 -2.64 1.81 -8.25
CA VAL A 61 -3.29 0.54 -8.59
C VAL A 61 -3.95 0.63 -9.95
N LYS A 62 -3.62 -0.32 -10.82
CA LYS A 62 -4.36 -0.63 -12.05
C LYS A 62 -5.09 -1.95 -11.85
N ASN A 63 -6.41 -1.92 -11.95
CA ASN A 63 -7.22 -3.14 -11.99
C ASN A 63 -7.32 -3.64 -13.45
N SER A 64 -6.72 -4.80 -13.73
CA SER A 64 -6.79 -5.48 -15.02
C SER A 64 -7.64 -6.76 -14.95
N LEU A 65 -8.43 -6.93 -13.89
CA LEU A 65 -9.44 -7.99 -13.77
C LEU A 65 -10.70 -7.62 -14.57
N ASP A 66 -11.52 -8.63 -14.85
CA ASP A 66 -12.87 -8.48 -15.43
C ASP A 66 -13.94 -8.15 -14.36
N VAL A 67 -13.52 -7.93 -13.11
CA VAL A 67 -14.39 -7.63 -11.96
C VAL A 67 -13.86 -6.45 -11.13
N PRO A 68 -14.72 -5.72 -10.39
CA PRO A 68 -14.28 -4.69 -9.46
C PRO A 68 -13.35 -5.23 -8.37
N THR A 69 -12.45 -4.38 -7.87
CA THR A 69 -11.53 -4.71 -6.78
C THR A 69 -11.31 -3.51 -5.86
N ALA A 70 -10.93 -3.77 -4.61
CA ALA A 70 -10.52 -2.78 -3.62
C ALA A 70 -9.35 -3.36 -2.79
N LEU A 71 -8.51 -2.49 -2.24
CA LEU A 71 -7.38 -2.87 -1.40
C LEU A 71 -7.57 -2.27 -0.01
N HIS A 72 -7.48 -3.11 1.02
CA HIS A 72 -7.49 -2.66 2.41
C HIS A 72 -6.10 -2.73 3.03
N SER A 73 -5.65 -1.62 3.61
CA SER A 73 -4.36 -1.51 4.29
C SER A 73 -4.44 -2.06 5.73
N HIS A 74 -4.53 -3.38 5.85
CA HIS A 74 -4.73 -4.04 7.14
C HIS A 74 -3.68 -3.63 8.19
N GLY A 75 -4.15 -3.01 9.29
CA GLY A 75 -3.31 -2.59 10.41
C GLY A 75 -2.82 -1.15 10.37
N LEU A 76 -3.02 -0.41 9.26
CA LEU A 76 -2.78 1.04 9.25
C LEU A 76 -3.97 1.77 9.88
N PHE A 77 -3.69 2.73 10.77
CA PHE A 77 -4.75 3.46 11.48
C PHE A 77 -5.54 4.44 10.61
N GLN A 78 -4.99 4.86 9.46
CA GLN A 78 -5.63 5.79 8.51
C GLN A 78 -6.17 7.09 9.17
N ASN A 79 -5.44 7.64 10.16
CA ASN A 79 -5.88 8.83 10.89
C ASN A 79 -5.91 10.07 9.98
N GLY A 80 -7.10 10.65 9.77
CA GLY A 80 -7.31 11.75 8.83
C GLY A 80 -7.32 11.34 7.35
N THR A 81 -7.17 10.04 7.06
CA THR A 81 -7.06 9.48 5.70
C THR A 81 -7.96 8.25 5.50
N SER A 82 -9.10 8.18 6.20
CA SER A 82 -10.00 7.03 6.14
C SER A 82 -10.50 6.68 4.73
N PHE A 83 -10.56 7.65 3.82
CA PHE A 83 -10.91 7.44 2.42
C PHE A 83 -9.88 6.60 1.64
N PHE A 84 -8.67 6.39 2.17
CA PHE A 84 -7.68 5.46 1.63
C PHE A 84 -7.70 4.06 2.29
N ASP A 85 -8.64 3.79 3.21
CA ASP A 85 -8.71 2.50 3.90
C ASP A 85 -9.20 1.35 3.01
N GLY A 86 -10.06 1.63 2.02
CA GLY A 86 -10.42 0.71 0.94
C GLY A 86 -11.35 -0.45 1.31
N ALA A 87 -12.09 -0.35 2.41
CA ALA A 87 -13.17 -1.27 2.73
C ALA A 87 -14.41 -0.97 1.87
N THR A 88 -14.75 -1.87 0.94
CA THR A 88 -15.82 -1.66 -0.04
C THR A 88 -17.17 -1.35 0.63
N GLY A 89 -17.83 -0.30 0.15
CA GLY A 89 -19.11 0.15 0.68
C GLY A 89 -19.03 0.96 1.98
N VAL A 90 -17.82 1.18 2.51
CA VAL A 90 -17.56 1.99 3.71
C VAL A 90 -16.61 3.15 3.38
N THR A 91 -15.46 2.86 2.75
CA THR A 91 -14.38 3.83 2.50
C THR A 91 -13.83 3.68 1.08
N GLN A 92 -14.08 4.68 0.22
CA GLN A 92 -13.51 4.86 -1.13
C GLN A 92 -14.03 6.14 -1.80
#